data_AF-Q5W8I3-F1
#
_entry.id   AF-Q5W8I3-F1
#
_cell.length_a   1.000
_cell.length_b   1.000
_cell.length_c   1.000
_cell.angle_alpha   90.00
_cell.angle_beta   90.00
_cell.angle_gamma   90.00
#
_symmetry.space_group_name_H-M   'P 1'
#
loop_
_entity.id
_entity.type
_entity.pdbx_description
1 polymer ?
#
loop_
_entity_poly.entity_id
_entity_poly.type
_entity_poly.pdbx_seq_one_letter_code
_entity_poly.pdbx_strand_id
1 'polypeptide(L)'
;ATQNIQFDFVNDPKYNKDALIIKMQGFIKSRTSFTDVKGKGYEAVKRMLWPFQYNIALKANDPNVSLINYLPKNKIETIDVSQTLGYTIGGNFQSAPSISGRGAFNYAKKISYNQQNFISEVAQQNSRNIKWEVRANAFQSEDGPISAYANHL
;
A
#
# COMPACT_ATOMS: atom_id res chain seq x y z
N ALA A 1 5.52 13.90 3.59
CA ALA A 1 4.29 13.13 3.32
C ALA A 1 3.29 13.49 4.39
N THR A 2 2.00 13.37 4.10
CA THR A 2 0.92 13.52 5.10
C THR A 2 0.46 12.12 5.49
N GLN A 3 0.33 11.85 6.80
CA GLN A 3 -0.21 10.59 7.31
C GLN A 3 -1.56 10.87 7.98
N ASN A 4 -2.61 10.26 7.44
CA ASN A 4 -3.97 10.31 7.96
C ASN A 4 -4.34 8.89 8.40
N ILE A 5 -4.15 8.59 9.69
CA ILE A 5 -4.28 7.23 10.22
C ILE A 5 -5.55 7.12 11.05
N GLN A 6 -6.35 6.09 10.80
CA GLN A 6 -7.51 5.74 11.63
C GLN A 6 -7.16 4.55 12.51
N PHE A 7 -7.55 4.63 13.77
CA PHE A 7 -7.31 3.64 14.81
C PHE A 7 -8.66 3.22 15.39
N ASP A 8 -9.14 2.05 15.01
CA ASP A 8 -10.44 1.54 15.44
C ASP A 8 -10.23 0.38 16.43
N PHE A 9 -10.49 0.64 17.71
CA PHE A 9 -10.46 -0.39 18.74
C PHE A 9 -11.70 -1.29 18.62
N VAL A 10 -11.49 -2.59 18.56
CA VAL A 10 -12.55 -3.59 18.57
C VAL A 10 -12.76 -4.04 20.01
N ASN A 11 -13.81 -3.52 20.63
CA ASN A 11 -14.24 -3.94 21.97
C ASN A 11 -15.29 -5.04 21.86
N ASP A 12 -14.86 -6.30 21.96
CA ASP A 12 -15.75 -7.46 21.91
C ASP A 12 -15.53 -8.36 23.14
N PRO A 13 -16.50 -8.44 24.07
CA PRO A 13 -16.42 -9.32 25.23
C PRO A 13 -16.29 -10.81 24.89
N LYS A 14 -16.63 -11.23 23.66
CA LYS A 14 -16.50 -12.62 23.20
C LYS A 14 -15.15 -12.92 22.57
N TYR A 15 -14.28 -11.92 22.43
CA TYR A 15 -12.91 -12.08 21.94
C TYR A 15 -11.93 -11.86 23.09
N ASN A 16 -11.10 -12.87 23.38
CA ASN A 16 -10.22 -12.88 24.55
C ASN A 16 -8.93 -12.06 24.40
N LYS A 17 -8.86 -11.17 23.39
CA LYS A 17 -7.71 -10.31 23.12
C LYS A 17 -8.19 -8.93 22.70
N ASP A 18 -7.40 -7.91 22.99
CA ASP A 18 -7.61 -6.60 22.39
C ASP A 18 -7.27 -6.66 20.90
N ALA A 19 -8.07 -5.99 20.08
CA ALA A 19 -7.81 -5.81 18.66
C ALA A 19 -7.89 -4.33 18.27
N LEU A 20 -6.92 -3.90 17.47
CA LEU A 20 -6.85 -2.57 16.89
C LEU A 20 -6.75 -2.70 15.37
N ILE A 21 -7.76 -2.18 14.66
CA ILE A 21 -7.72 -2.07 13.20
C ILE A 21 -7.09 -0.73 12.86
N ILE A 22 -5.99 -0.76 12.10
CA ILE A 22 -5.27 0.44 11.66
C ILE A 22 -5.50 0.63 10.17
N LYS A 23 -6.11 1.76 9.78
CA LYS A 23 -6.23 2.16 8.38
C LYS A 23 -5.25 3.30 8.11
N MET A 24 -4.19 2.99 7.37
CA MET A 24 -3.18 3.97 6.97
C MET A 24 -3.59 4.66 5.67
N GLN A 25 -3.82 5.97 5.71
CA GLN A 25 -4.08 6.80 4.54
C GLN A 25 -3.20 8.05 4.59
N GLY A 26 -3.34 8.91 3.58
CA GLY A 26 -2.60 10.16 3.50
C GLY A 26 -2.15 10.44 2.07
N PHE A 27 -1.05 11.18 1.94
CA PHE A 27 -0.49 11.55 0.65
C PHE A 27 1.04 11.61 0.69
N ILE A 28 1.68 10.88 -0.22
CA ILE A 28 3.12 10.92 -0.45
C ILE A 28 3.37 11.67 -1.75
N LYS A 29 3.98 12.87 -1.66
CA LYS A 29 4.36 13.65 -2.84
C LYS A 29 5.36 12.86 -3.69
N SER A 30 5.20 12.87 -5.01
CA SER A 30 6.15 12.25 -5.95
C SER A 30 7.56 12.83 -5.82
N ARG A 31 7.64 14.13 -5.49
CA ARG A 31 8.87 14.92 -5.53
C ARG A 31 9.56 14.88 -6.89
N THR A 32 8.77 14.68 -7.95
CA THR A 32 9.28 14.74 -9.32
C THR A 32 9.89 16.11 -9.57
N SER A 33 11.08 16.14 -10.16
CA SER A 33 11.76 17.39 -10.51
C SER A 33 12.59 17.23 -11.77
N PHE A 34 12.74 18.33 -12.50
CA PHE A 34 13.55 18.43 -13.71
C PHE A 34 14.71 19.38 -13.42
N THR A 35 15.93 18.92 -13.64
CA THR A 35 17.16 19.66 -13.29
C THR A 35 18.20 19.51 -14.38
N ASP A 36 19.08 20.50 -14.51
CA ASP A 36 20.30 20.36 -15.31
C ASP A 36 21.32 19.44 -14.60
N VAL A 37 22.13 18.76 -15.40
CA VAL A 37 23.31 18.04 -14.90
C VAL A 37 24.48 19.00 -14.81
N LYS A 38 25.05 19.13 -13.61
CA LYS A 38 26.20 20.01 -13.38
C LYS A 38 27.48 19.35 -13.89
N GLY A 39 28.35 20.14 -14.53
CA GLY A 39 29.67 19.73 -14.97
C GLY A 39 29.97 20.20 -16.39
N LYS A 40 31.24 20.48 -16.67
CA LYS A 40 31.70 20.84 -18.02
C LYS A 40 31.48 19.64 -18.95
N GLY A 41 30.84 19.85 -20.09
CA GLY A 41 30.47 18.79 -21.04
C GLY A 41 29.08 18.19 -20.84
N TYR A 42 28.31 18.67 -19.84
CA TYR A 42 26.93 18.22 -19.56
C TYR A 42 25.88 19.32 -19.80
N GLU A 43 26.24 20.40 -20.49
CA GLU A 43 25.39 21.58 -20.68
C GLU A 43 24.08 21.24 -21.40
N ALA A 44 24.11 20.26 -22.31
CA ALA A 44 22.94 19.75 -23.02
C ALA A 44 22.17 18.64 -22.28
N VAL A 45 22.70 18.11 -21.17
CA VAL A 45 22.10 16.96 -20.46
C VAL A 45 21.10 17.43 -19.41
N LYS A 46 19.90 16.87 -19.47
CA LYS A 46 18.80 17.12 -18.53
C LYS A 46 18.57 15.87 -17.68
N ARG A 47 18.05 16.06 -16.47
CA ARG A 47 17.75 14.98 -15.53
C ARG A 47 16.35 15.12 -14.96
N MET A 48 15.58 14.04 -15.06
CA MET A 48 14.33 13.86 -14.34
C MET A 48 14.57 13.00 -13.11
N LEU A 49 14.21 13.50 -11.94
CA LEU A 49 14.09 12.70 -10.72
C LEU A 49 12.62 12.35 -10.52
N TRP A 50 12.31 11.09 -10.28
CA TRP A 50 10.93 10.62 -10.16
C TRP A 50 10.81 9.43 -9.19
N PRO A 51 9.63 9.19 -8.60
CA PRO A 51 9.44 8.14 -7.60
C PRO A 51 9.26 6.77 -8.27
N PHE A 52 10.34 5.99 -8.32
CA PHE A 52 10.25 4.60 -8.77
C PHE A 52 9.37 3.74 -7.84
N GLN A 53 9.35 4.07 -6.55
CA GLN A 53 8.65 3.30 -5.52
C GLN A 53 8.11 4.19 -4.41
N TYR A 54 6.89 3.91 -3.94
CA TYR A 54 6.35 4.40 -2.68
C TYR A 54 6.42 3.31 -1.61
N ASN A 55 6.77 3.70 -0.39
CA ASN A 55 6.95 2.79 0.74
C ASN A 55 5.91 3.07 1.82
N ILE A 56 5.22 2.01 2.26
CA ILE A 56 4.27 2.06 3.38
C ILE A 56 4.64 0.95 4.35
N ALA A 57 4.88 1.27 5.61
CA ALA A 57 5.29 0.27 6.59
C ALA A 57 4.68 0.55 7.97
N LEU A 58 4.40 -0.53 8.69
CA LEU A 58 4.00 -0.51 10.09
C LEU A 58 4.89 -1.48 10.86
N LYS A 59 5.36 -1.04 12.03
CA LYS A 59 6.16 -1.87 12.95
C LYS A 59 5.67 -1.67 14.38
N ALA A 60 5.48 -2.78 15.10
CA ALA A 60 5.26 -2.80 16.54
C ALA A 60 6.48 -3.44 17.21
N ASN A 61 7.07 -2.76 18.19
CA ASN A 61 8.21 -3.29 18.96
C ASN A 61 7.77 -3.94 20.27
N ASP A 62 6.54 -3.71 20.72
CA ASP A 62 6.01 -4.29 21.96
C ASP A 62 5.83 -5.80 21.81
N PRO A 63 6.43 -6.64 22.69
CA PRO A 63 6.30 -8.09 22.64
C PRO A 63 4.85 -8.59 22.83
N ASN A 64 3.93 -7.78 23.33
CA ASN A 64 2.52 -8.16 23.51
C ASN A 64 1.66 -7.94 22.26
N VAL A 65 2.18 -7.24 21.23
CA VAL A 65 1.40 -6.85 20.03
C VAL A 65 1.78 -7.65 18.80
N SER A 66 0.86 -8.43 18.25
CA SER A 66 1.08 -9.18 17.00
C SER A 66 0.21 -8.67 15.85
N LEU A 67 0.79 -8.53 14.66
CA LEU A 67 0.07 -8.37 13.40
C LEU A 67 -0.58 -9.71 13.03
N ILE A 68 -1.92 -9.75 13.09
CA ILE A 68 -2.71 -10.95 12.79
C ILE A 68 -3.30 -10.95 11.37
N ASN A 69 -3.38 -9.78 10.74
CA ASN A 69 -3.92 -9.61 9.40
C ASN A 69 -3.44 -8.29 8.78
N TYR A 70 -3.50 -8.19 7.46
CA TYR A 70 -3.10 -7.00 6.70
C TYR A 70 -3.73 -7.03 5.30
N LEU A 71 -3.91 -5.84 4.70
CA LEU A 71 -4.35 -5.68 3.31
C LEU A 71 -3.55 -4.58 2.61
N PRO A 72 -3.19 -4.75 1.33
CA PRO A 72 -3.36 -5.97 0.53
C PRO A 72 -2.45 -7.13 0.96
N LYS A 73 -2.91 -8.37 0.79
CA LYS A 73 -2.12 -9.58 1.13
C LYS A 73 -1.19 -10.04 0.01
N ASN A 74 -1.70 -10.01 -1.21
CA ASN A 74 -1.02 -10.53 -2.39
C ASN A 74 -0.54 -9.38 -3.26
N LYS A 75 0.33 -9.70 -4.23
CA LYS A 75 0.66 -8.80 -5.33
C LYS A 75 -0.62 -8.39 -6.05
N ILE A 76 -0.80 -7.09 -6.32
CA ILE A 76 -1.94 -6.55 -7.07
C ILE A 76 -1.42 -5.64 -8.17
N GLU A 77 -1.82 -5.93 -9.40
CA GLU A 77 -1.44 -5.18 -10.59
C GLU A 77 -2.60 -4.41 -11.23
N THR A 78 -3.80 -4.51 -10.65
CA THR A 78 -4.97 -3.75 -11.11
C THR A 78 -4.80 -2.27 -10.79
N ILE A 79 -5.25 -1.40 -11.70
CA ILE A 79 -5.18 0.05 -11.54
C ILE A 79 -5.91 0.49 -10.27
N ASP A 80 -7.14 0.01 -10.08
CA ASP A 80 -7.91 0.27 -8.87
C ASP A 80 -7.75 -0.92 -7.91
N VAL A 81 -7.20 -0.62 -6.74
CA VAL A 81 -7.13 -1.58 -5.64
C VAL A 81 -8.28 -1.28 -4.70
N SER A 82 -9.13 -2.28 -4.48
CA SER A 82 -10.23 -2.23 -3.53
C SER A 82 -10.29 -3.55 -2.79
N GLN A 83 -10.20 -3.53 -1.46
CA GLN A 83 -10.34 -4.71 -0.62
C GLN A 83 -10.98 -4.31 0.70
N THR A 84 -11.68 -5.25 1.33
CA THR A 84 -12.32 -5.01 2.61
C THR A 84 -11.91 -6.06 3.63
N LEU A 85 -11.60 -5.60 4.84
CA LEU A 85 -11.44 -6.39 6.05
C LEU A 85 -12.77 -6.42 6.79
N GLY A 86 -13.39 -7.59 6.88
CA GLY A 86 -14.58 -7.83 7.69
C GLY A 86 -14.22 -8.43 9.05
N TYR A 87 -14.99 -8.08 10.06
CA TYR A 87 -14.90 -8.61 11.42
C TYR A 87 -16.28 -9.11 11.87
N THR A 88 -16.30 -10.29 12.48
CA THR A 88 -17.47 -10.88 13.14
C THR A 88 -17.16 -11.12 14.61
N ILE A 89 -18.16 -10.93 15.47
CA ILE A 89 -18.09 -11.18 16.92
C ILE A 89 -17.43 -12.55 17.19
N GLY A 90 -16.59 -12.61 18.20
CA GLY A 90 -15.77 -13.76 18.58
C GLY A 90 -14.37 -13.75 17.97
N GLY A 91 -13.90 -12.63 17.41
CA GLY A 91 -12.52 -12.52 16.92
C GLY A 91 -12.28 -12.96 15.47
N ASN A 92 -13.33 -13.06 14.65
CA ASN A 92 -13.23 -13.62 13.31
C ASN A 92 -12.97 -12.54 12.26
N PHE A 93 -11.75 -12.53 11.69
CA PHE A 93 -11.35 -11.60 10.62
C PHE A 93 -11.32 -12.29 9.27
N GLN A 94 -11.94 -11.65 8.26
CA GLN A 94 -11.94 -12.14 6.88
C GLN A 94 -11.61 -11.01 5.90
N SER A 95 -10.95 -11.34 4.80
CA SER A 95 -10.55 -10.38 3.77
C SER A 95 -11.16 -10.77 2.42
N ALA A 96 -11.76 -9.81 1.71
CA ALA A 96 -12.33 -10.04 0.38
C ALA A 96 -12.04 -8.88 -0.60
N PRO A 97 -11.92 -9.14 -1.92
CA PRO A 97 -11.80 -8.10 -2.95
C PRO A 97 -13.03 -7.19 -3.06
N SER A 98 -14.22 -7.77 -2.85
CA SER A 98 -15.49 -7.04 -2.69
C SER A 98 -16.38 -7.81 -1.70
N ILE A 99 -17.14 -7.10 -0.88
CA ILE A 99 -18.17 -7.70 -0.01
C ILE A 99 -19.52 -7.63 -0.73
N SER A 100 -19.59 -8.16 -1.95
CA SER A 100 -20.87 -8.52 -2.56
C SER A 100 -21.03 -10.03 -2.46
N GLY A 101 -21.64 -10.49 -1.35
CA GLY A 101 -22.19 -11.85 -1.27
C GLY A 101 -21.61 -12.82 -0.26
N ARG A 102 -20.79 -12.41 0.73
CA ARG A 102 -20.37 -13.30 1.83
C ARG A 102 -20.48 -12.61 3.19
N GLY A 103 -21.52 -12.97 3.94
CA GLY A 103 -21.65 -12.74 5.39
C GLY A 103 -21.91 -11.29 5.81
N ALA A 104 -22.96 -11.07 6.62
CA ALA A 104 -23.11 -9.82 7.35
C ALA A 104 -22.00 -9.73 8.40
N PHE A 105 -20.92 -9.00 8.10
CA PHE A 105 -19.92 -8.66 9.12
C PHE A 105 -20.52 -7.70 10.14
N ASN A 106 -20.15 -7.83 11.41
CA ASN A 106 -20.51 -6.86 12.43
C ASN A 106 -19.80 -5.52 12.23
N TYR A 107 -18.57 -5.56 11.71
CA TYR A 107 -17.78 -4.39 11.37
C TYR A 107 -16.97 -4.65 10.10
N ALA A 108 -16.77 -3.63 9.27
CA ALA A 108 -15.94 -3.74 8.08
C ALA A 108 -15.14 -2.47 7.81
N LYS A 109 -13.90 -2.63 7.34
CA LYS A 109 -13.02 -1.54 6.92
C LYS A 109 -12.51 -1.78 5.50
N LYS A 110 -12.76 -0.82 4.61
CA LYS A 110 -12.36 -0.87 3.20
C LYS A 110 -11.10 -0.04 2.94
N ILE A 111 -10.16 -0.60 2.19
CA ILE A 111 -9.08 0.15 1.52
C ILE A 111 -9.47 0.41 0.06
N SER A 112 -9.07 1.57 -0.45
CA SER A 112 -9.24 1.90 -1.87
C SER A 112 -8.15 2.88 -2.28
N TYR A 113 -7.43 2.59 -3.35
CA TYR A 113 -6.46 3.49 -3.96
C TYR A 113 -6.26 3.16 -5.44
N ASN A 114 -5.82 4.14 -6.19
CA ASN A 114 -5.42 3.99 -7.58
C ASN A 114 -3.89 3.87 -7.65
N GLN A 115 -3.40 2.98 -8.50
CA GLN A 115 -1.98 2.74 -8.73
C GLN A 115 -1.66 2.61 -10.22
N GLN A 116 -2.28 3.44 -11.08
CA GLN A 116 -2.03 3.41 -12.52
C GLN A 116 -0.52 3.40 -12.82
N ASN A 117 -0.08 2.48 -13.68
CA ASN A 117 1.32 2.23 -14.07
C ASN A 117 2.23 1.66 -12.97
N PHE A 118 1.69 1.38 -11.78
CA PHE A 118 2.39 0.82 -10.64
C PHE A 118 1.78 -0.53 -10.24
N ILE A 119 2.52 -1.28 -9.43
CA ILE A 119 2.11 -2.55 -8.81
C ILE A 119 2.34 -2.48 -7.31
N SER A 120 1.46 -3.11 -6.54
CA SER A 120 1.58 -3.20 -5.08
C SER A 120 2.01 -4.60 -4.68
N GLU A 121 3.00 -4.69 -3.81
CA GLU A 121 3.49 -5.96 -3.26
C GLU A 121 3.86 -5.85 -1.79
N VAL A 122 3.83 -6.99 -1.09
CA VAL A 122 4.31 -7.11 0.28
C VAL A 122 5.80 -7.44 0.23
N ALA A 123 6.64 -6.47 0.56
CA ALA A 123 8.09 -6.62 0.53
C ALA A 123 8.63 -7.33 1.79
N GLN A 124 7.97 -7.15 2.93
CA GLN A 124 8.36 -7.78 4.19
C GLN A 124 7.13 -7.97 5.07
N GLN A 125 6.98 -9.13 5.70
CA GLN A 125 5.94 -9.38 6.69
C GLN A 125 6.40 -10.36 7.77
N ASN A 126 6.05 -10.07 9.02
CA ASN A 126 6.05 -11.03 10.13
C ASN A 126 5.06 -10.57 11.20
N SER A 127 5.06 -11.20 12.37
CA SER A 127 4.15 -10.86 13.48
C SER A 127 4.36 -9.45 14.05
N ARG A 128 5.42 -8.73 13.70
CA ARG A 128 5.77 -7.41 14.26
C ARG A 128 5.88 -6.31 13.22
N ASN A 129 6.09 -6.64 11.96
CA ASN A 129 6.20 -5.66 10.89
C ASN A 129 5.51 -6.11 9.61
N ILE A 130 5.09 -5.11 8.84
CA ILE A 130 4.58 -5.25 7.50
C ILE A 130 5.08 -4.06 6.68
N LYS A 131 5.55 -4.34 5.46
CA LYS A 131 5.99 -3.33 4.50
C LYS A 131 5.40 -3.64 3.13
N TRP A 132 4.72 -2.64 2.58
CA TRP A 132 4.29 -2.62 1.20
C TRP A 132 5.17 -1.70 0.37
N GLU A 133 5.33 -2.10 -0.88
CA GLU A 133 5.99 -1.31 -1.90
C GLU A 133 5.03 -1.17 -3.08
N VAL A 134 4.82 0.09 -3.49
CA VAL A 134 4.07 0.43 -4.71
C VAL A 134 5.10 0.86 -5.73
N ARG A 135 5.47 -0.05 -6.64
CA ARG A 135 6.59 0.10 -7.58
C ARG A 135 6.10 0.40 -8.98
N ALA A 136 6.84 1.22 -9.72
CA ALA A 136 6.59 1.44 -11.13
C ALA A 136 6.70 0.12 -11.90
N ASN A 137 5.78 -0.12 -12.82
CA ASN A 137 5.67 -1.38 -13.54
C ASN A 137 5.79 -1.18 -15.05
N ALA A 138 4.80 -0.53 -15.65
CA ALA A 138 4.78 -0.25 -17.07
C ALA A 138 4.01 1.05 -17.36
N PHE A 139 4.48 1.82 -18.32
CA PHE A 139 3.88 3.06 -18.78
C PHE A 139 3.40 2.90 -20.22
N GLN A 140 2.25 3.45 -20.56
CA GLN A 140 1.78 3.46 -21.94
C GLN A 140 2.55 4.51 -22.75
N SER A 141 3.09 4.11 -23.90
CA SER A 141 3.60 5.02 -24.94
C SER A 141 2.85 4.81 -26.26
N GLU A 142 3.17 5.62 -27.27
CA GLU A 142 2.59 5.50 -28.61
C GLU A 142 2.91 4.14 -29.27
N ASP A 143 4.10 3.59 -29.00
CA ASP A 143 4.56 2.29 -29.53
C ASP A 143 4.14 1.09 -28.66
N GLY A 144 3.38 1.33 -27.59
CA GLY A 144 2.88 0.32 -26.66
C GLY A 144 3.43 0.45 -25.23
N PRO A 145 3.23 -0.56 -24.37
CA PRO A 145 3.66 -0.49 -22.98
C PRO A 145 5.19 -0.57 -22.85
N ILE A 146 5.79 0.40 -22.18
CA ILE A 146 7.21 0.45 -21.84
C ILE A 146 7.39 0.04 -20.37
N SER A 147 8.26 -0.93 -20.11
CA SER A 147 8.64 -1.32 -18.75
C SER A 147 9.29 -0.16 -18.00
N ALA A 148 8.94 0.00 -16.73
CA ALA A 148 9.58 1.00 -15.85
C ALA A 148 11.09 0.77 -15.66
N TYR A 149 11.59 -0.41 -16.00
CA TYR A 149 13.01 -0.77 -15.94
C TYR A 149 13.75 -0.53 -17.27
N ALA A 150 13.06 -0.05 -18.31
CA ALA A 150 13.70 0.28 -19.57
C ALA A 150 14.64 1.49 -19.40
N ASN A 151 15.86 1.38 -19.95
CA ASN A 151 16.90 2.42 -19.86
C ASN A 151 16.62 3.66 -20.75
N HIS A 152 15.42 3.78 -21.33
CA HIS A 152 15.07 4.80 -22.31
C HIS A 152 14.26 5.97 -21.73
N LEU A 153 14.05 6.00 -20.41
CA LEU A 153 13.30 7.03 -19.68
C LEU A 153 14.22 8.02 -18.96
#